data_AF-Q0GY38-F1
#
_entry.id   AF-Q0GY38-F1
#
_cell.length_a   1.000
_cell.length_b   1.000
_cell.length_c   1.000
_cell.angle_alpha   90.00
_cell.angle_beta   90.00
_cell.angle_gamma   90.00
#
_symmetry.space_group_name_H-M   'P 1'
#
loop_
_entity.id
_entity.type
_entity.pdbx_description
1 polymer ?
#
loop_
_entity_poly.entity_id
_entity_poly.type
_entity_poly.pdbx_seq_one_letter_code
_entity_poly.pdbx_strand_id
1 'polypeptide(L)'
;PDYPWYGYDAYTGAFLRYHDLNVNLEGSTPYQVYCFNLVRQEPSKVNGFRKNWFKKVDGDNAVFKKYAANPRVIDGDLERNILNVIYNGYSSDANGIMKGLDRYNAILVTQ
;
A
#
# COMPACT_ATOMS: atom_id res chain seq x y z
N PRO A 1 2.47 18.54 12.79
CA PRO A 1 1.09 17.99 12.68
C PRO A 1 1.11 16.47 12.91
N ASP A 2 0.05 15.89 13.48
CA ASP A 2 0.00 14.46 13.80
C ASP A 2 -0.13 13.54 12.58
N TYR A 3 -0.65 14.06 11.47
CA TYR A 3 -0.87 13.34 10.20
C TYR A 3 -0.19 14.08 9.03
N PRO A 4 1.15 14.10 8.96
CA PRO A 4 1.85 14.95 8.00
C PRO A 4 2.04 14.27 6.62
N TRP A 5 1.79 12.96 6.50
CA TRP A 5 2.02 12.23 5.26
C TRP A 5 0.84 12.40 4.30
N TYR A 6 1.10 12.85 3.09
CA TYR A 6 0.10 12.91 2.04
C TYR A 6 0.01 11.56 1.34
N GLY A 7 -1.15 10.91 1.40
CA GLY A 7 -1.43 9.68 0.66
C GLY A 7 -2.39 9.93 -0.49
N TYR A 8 -2.12 9.30 -1.63
CA TYR A 8 -2.86 9.52 -2.86
C TYR A 8 -2.74 8.35 -3.83
N ASP A 9 -3.65 8.28 -4.78
CA ASP A 9 -3.57 7.37 -5.91
C ASP A 9 -3.01 8.10 -7.14
N ALA A 10 -1.84 7.67 -7.61
CA ALA A 10 -1.15 8.23 -8.77
C ALA A 10 -1.69 7.70 -10.11
N TYR A 11 -2.50 6.63 -10.10
CA TYR A 11 -3.09 6.08 -11.32
C TYR A 11 -4.20 6.99 -11.83
N THR A 12 -4.01 7.59 -13.01
CA THR A 12 -4.98 8.50 -13.65
C THR A 12 -5.72 7.88 -14.83
N GLY A 13 -5.51 6.58 -15.10
CA GLY A 13 -6.17 5.90 -16.21
C GLY A 13 -7.62 5.49 -15.90
N ALA A 14 -8.26 4.88 -16.90
CA ALA A 14 -9.69 4.54 -16.84
C ALA A 14 -9.99 3.15 -16.27
N PHE A 15 -8.98 2.27 -16.09
CA PHE A 15 -9.21 0.91 -15.60
C PHE A 15 -9.43 0.94 -14.09
N LEU A 16 -10.68 0.72 -13.66
CA LEU A 16 -11.11 0.81 -12.27
C LEU A 16 -10.41 -0.16 -11.30
N ARG A 17 -9.75 -1.20 -11.81
CA ARG A 17 -8.98 -2.14 -10.98
C ARG A 17 -7.55 -1.68 -10.69
N TYR A 18 -7.05 -0.71 -11.46
CA TYR A 18 -5.69 -0.25 -11.31
C TYR A 18 -5.64 0.92 -10.35
N HIS A 19 -4.68 0.80 -9.44
CA HIS A 19 -4.31 1.82 -8.47
C HIS A 19 -2.80 1.89 -8.44
N ASP A 20 -2.28 3.07 -8.12
CA ASP A 20 -0.86 3.30 -7.86
C ASP A 20 -0.77 4.15 -6.59
N LEU A 21 -1.07 3.51 -5.45
CA LEU A 21 -1.15 4.20 -4.16
C LEU A 21 0.25 4.57 -3.67
N ASN A 22 0.43 5.84 -3.32
CA ASN A 22 1.69 6.41 -2.89
C ASN A 22 1.51 7.28 -1.65
N VAL A 23 2.58 7.42 -0.86
CA VAL A 23 2.68 8.42 0.21
C VAL A 23 3.95 9.25 0.07
N ASN A 24 3.88 10.54 0.39
CA ASN A 24 5.07 11.38 0.56
C ASN A 24 4.91 12.34 1.74
N LEU A 25 6.00 13.00 2.09
CA LEU A 25 6.06 14.01 3.14
C LEU A 25 6.54 15.32 2.52
N GLU A 26 5.65 16.31 2.41
CA GLU A 26 5.97 17.66 1.93
C GLU A 26 6.70 17.69 0.57
N GLY A 27 6.28 16.84 -0.36
CA GLY A 27 6.89 16.76 -1.70
C GLY A 27 8.17 15.92 -1.78
N SER A 28 8.52 15.20 -0.72
CA SER A 28 9.60 14.21 -0.74
C SER A 28 9.34 13.07 -1.73
N THR A 29 10.37 12.24 -1.93
CA THR A 29 10.29 11.03 -2.76
C THR A 29 9.10 10.17 -2.33
N PRO A 30 8.19 9.83 -3.26
CA PRO A 30 7.06 8.96 -2.95
C PRO A 30 7.48 7.53 -2.61
N TYR A 31 6.76 6.91 -1.69
CA TYR A 31 6.88 5.50 -1.36
C TYR A 31 5.64 4.77 -1.88
N GLN A 32 5.86 3.65 -2.58
CA GLN A 32 4.79 2.73 -2.95
C GLN A 32 4.12 2.19 -1.70
N VAL A 33 2.78 2.23 -1.66
CA VAL A 33 1.98 1.66 -0.58
C VAL A 33 0.86 0.80 -1.15
N TYR A 34 0.21 0.07 -0.25
CA TYR A 34 -0.91 -0.80 -0.53
C TYR A 34 -2.03 -0.52 0.46
N CYS A 35 -3.27 -0.63 0.01
CA CYS A 35 -4.43 -0.51 0.89
C CYS A 35 -4.49 -1.74 1.81
N PHE A 36 -4.71 -1.51 3.11
CA PHE A 36 -4.73 -2.58 4.11
C PHE A 36 -6.14 -2.95 4.59
N ASN A 37 -7.16 -2.22 4.14
CA ASN A 37 -8.56 -2.40 4.55
C ASN A 37 -9.50 -2.41 3.35
N LEU A 38 -9.86 -3.60 2.86
CA LEU A 38 -10.68 -3.81 1.65
C LEU A 38 -12.05 -3.10 1.66
N VAL A 39 -12.64 -2.89 2.84
CA VAL A 39 -13.98 -2.28 2.98
C VAL A 39 -13.95 -0.77 3.15
N ARG A 40 -12.77 -0.14 3.14
CA ARG A 40 -12.63 1.32 3.26
C ARG A 40 -12.37 1.95 1.91
N GLN A 41 -12.75 3.21 1.77
CA GLN A 41 -12.44 3.99 0.58
C GLN A 41 -10.93 4.18 0.44
N GLU A 42 -10.42 3.95 -0.76
CA GLU A 42 -9.03 4.21 -1.11
C GLU A 42 -8.70 5.71 -1.12
N PRO A 43 -7.40 6.07 -1.03
CA PRO A 43 -6.97 7.45 -1.20
C PRO A 43 -7.48 8.08 -2.50
N SER A 44 -7.77 9.37 -2.45
CA SER A 44 -8.17 10.13 -3.63
C SER A 44 -7.02 10.23 -4.63
N LYS A 45 -7.36 10.45 -5.91
CA LYS A 45 -6.38 10.68 -6.97
C LYS A 45 -5.45 11.86 -6.63
N VAL A 46 -4.21 11.84 -7.11
CA VAL A 46 -3.19 12.88 -6.84
C VAL A 46 -3.67 14.31 -7.15
N ASN A 47 -4.44 14.48 -8.22
CA ASN A 47 -5.03 15.76 -8.63
C ASN A 47 -6.46 15.98 -8.11
N GLY A 48 -6.93 15.11 -7.21
CA GLY A 48 -8.24 15.21 -6.60
C GLY A 48 -8.34 16.40 -5.64
N PHE A 49 -9.56 16.95 -5.54
CA PHE A 49 -9.90 18.03 -4.60
C PHE A 49 -9.75 17.60 -3.14
N ARG A 50 -10.08 16.34 -2.83
CA ARG A 50 -9.92 15.77 -1.49
C ARG A 50 -8.52 15.23 -1.32
N LYS A 51 -7.88 15.58 -0.20
CA LYS A 51 -6.55 15.10 0.18
C LYS A 51 -6.68 14.17 1.37
N ASN A 52 -5.92 13.09 1.38
CA ASN A 52 -5.91 12.10 2.45
C ASN A 52 -4.57 12.22 3.21
N TRP A 53 -4.66 12.42 4.53
CA TRP A 53 -3.51 12.66 5.40
C TRP A 53 -3.33 11.50 6.38
N PHE A 54 -2.09 11.05 6.53
CA PHE A 54 -1.74 9.84 7.28
C PHE A 54 -0.67 10.12 8.33
N LYS A 55 -0.69 9.28 9.37
CA LYS A 55 0.34 9.19 10.38
C LYS A 55 1.16 7.93 10.11
N LYS A 56 2.48 8.08 9.98
CA LYS A 56 3.39 6.94 9.90
C LYS A 56 3.43 6.24 11.26
N VAL A 57 3.38 4.91 11.24
CA VAL A 57 3.56 4.02 12.38
C VAL A 57 4.55 2.93 11.99
N ASP A 58 5.33 2.44 12.94
CA ASP A 58 6.22 1.31 12.70
C ASP A 58 5.40 0.03 12.61
N GLY A 59 5.67 -0.79 11.59
CA GLY A 59 4.90 -1.99 11.30
C GLY A 59 5.40 -3.17 12.12
N ASP A 60 4.59 -3.62 13.09
CA ASP A 60 4.78 -4.86 13.81
C ASP A 60 3.48 -5.66 13.88
N ASN A 61 3.55 -6.89 14.38
CA ASN A 61 2.38 -7.75 14.58
C ASN A 61 1.21 -7.08 15.33
N ALA A 62 1.48 -6.27 16.36
CA ALA A 62 0.44 -5.63 17.16
C ALA A 62 -0.25 -4.50 16.38
N VAL A 63 0.53 -3.70 15.65
CA VAL A 63 0.06 -2.63 14.76
C VAL A 63 -0.78 -3.21 13.62
N PHE A 64 -0.32 -4.26 12.95
CA PHE A 64 -1.08 -4.90 11.88
C PHE A 64 -2.43 -5.43 12.38
N LYS A 65 -2.47 -6.08 13.56
CA LYS A 65 -3.72 -6.56 14.16
C LYS A 65 -4.65 -5.41 14.57
N LYS A 66 -4.11 -4.31 15.07
CA LYS A 66 -4.87 -3.13 15.50
C LYS A 66 -5.56 -2.41 14.33
N TYR A 67 -4.88 -2.27 13.19
CA TYR A 67 -5.38 -1.49 12.06
C TYR A 67 -6.08 -2.34 10.98
N ALA A 68 -5.85 -3.65 10.91
CA ALA A 68 -6.59 -4.54 10.03
C ALA A 68 -8.04 -4.70 10.48
N ALA A 69 -8.97 -4.76 9.53
CA ALA A 69 -10.38 -5.05 9.82
C ALA A 69 -10.59 -6.55 10.15
N ASN A 70 -9.90 -7.43 9.43
CA ASN A 70 -9.97 -8.88 9.63
C ASN A 70 -8.61 -9.53 9.26
N PRO A 71 -7.60 -9.46 10.14
CA PRO A 71 -6.27 -10.01 9.85
C PRO A 71 -6.29 -11.54 9.83
N ARG A 72 -5.64 -12.15 8.83
CA ARG A 72 -5.41 -13.60 8.79
C ARG A 72 -4.22 -13.96 9.68
N VAL A 73 -4.50 -14.38 10.91
CA VAL A 73 -3.47 -14.83 11.85
C VAL A 73 -3.46 -16.35 11.88
N ILE A 74 -2.46 -16.95 11.20
CA ILE A 74 -2.16 -18.38 11.28
C ILE A 74 -0.83 -18.48 12.03
N ASP A 75 -0.82 -19.16 13.18
CA ASP A 75 0.37 -19.47 13.99
C ASP A 75 1.24 -18.27 14.42
N GLY A 76 0.70 -17.04 14.42
CA GLY A 76 1.38 -15.84 14.93
C GLY A 76 2.30 -15.10 13.94
N ASP A 77 2.44 -15.59 12.71
CA ASP A 77 3.43 -15.11 11.72
C ASP A 77 2.92 -13.99 10.79
N LEU A 78 1.96 -13.16 11.23
CA LEU A 78 1.34 -12.13 10.37
C LEU A 78 2.35 -11.12 9.81
N GLU A 79 3.20 -10.55 10.67
CA GLU A 79 4.25 -9.62 10.28
C GLU A 79 5.20 -10.23 9.25
N ARG A 80 5.71 -11.44 9.51
CA ARG A 80 6.60 -12.15 8.59
C ARG A 80 5.94 -12.40 7.23
N ASN A 81 4.66 -12.78 7.23
CA ASN A 81 3.92 -13.03 5.99
C ASN A 81 3.74 -11.74 5.17
N ILE A 82 3.37 -10.62 5.82
CA ILE A 82 3.25 -9.32 5.14
C ILE A 82 4.61 -8.89 4.57
N LEU A 83 5.68 -8.97 5.38
CA LEU A 83 7.02 -8.59 4.94
C LEU A 83 7.50 -9.43 3.75
N ASN A 84 7.27 -10.74 3.77
CA ASN A 84 7.62 -11.62 2.66
C ASN A 84 6.85 -11.29 1.39
N VAL A 85 5.56 -10.97 1.48
CA VAL A 85 4.75 -10.55 0.32
C VAL A 85 5.27 -9.24 -0.25
N ILE A 86 5.50 -8.22 0.57
CA ILE A 86 6.01 -6.92 0.10
C ILE A 86 7.43 -7.04 -0.48
N TYR A 87 8.31 -7.86 0.12
CA TYR A 87 9.68 -8.06 -0.36
C TYR A 87 9.74 -8.76 -1.72
N ASN A 88 8.82 -9.68 -1.99
CA ASN A 88 8.69 -10.37 -3.28
C ASN A 88 7.71 -9.70 -4.25
N GLY A 89 6.94 -8.75 -3.75
CA GLY A 89 5.95 -7.99 -4.49
C GLY A 89 6.55 -6.81 -5.23
N TYR A 90 5.69 -6.07 -5.92
CA TYR A 90 6.11 -4.83 -6.55
C TYR A 90 6.46 -3.76 -5.47
N SER A 91 7.49 -2.94 -5.63
CA SER A 91 8.49 -2.92 -6.71
C SER A 91 9.78 -3.67 -6.35
N SER A 92 9.85 -4.32 -5.19
CA SER A 92 11.07 -4.99 -4.70
C SER A 92 11.41 -6.22 -5.56
N ASP A 93 10.43 -7.10 -5.78
CA ASP A 93 10.51 -8.31 -6.61
C ASP A 93 11.80 -9.12 -6.41
N ALA A 94 12.19 -9.32 -5.15
CA ALA A 94 13.53 -9.81 -4.80
C ALA A 94 13.88 -11.20 -5.38
N ASN A 95 12.87 -12.00 -5.72
CA ASN A 95 13.03 -13.33 -6.32
C ASN A 95 12.49 -13.41 -7.76
N GLY A 96 12.13 -12.29 -8.40
CA GLY A 96 11.64 -12.27 -9.78
C GLY A 96 10.27 -12.94 -9.97
N ILE A 97 9.43 -12.97 -8.92
CA ILE A 97 8.08 -13.55 -8.95
C ILE A 97 7.17 -12.71 -9.86
N MET A 98 7.40 -11.39 -9.93
CA MET A 98 6.60 -10.46 -10.73
C MET A 98 7.11 -10.32 -12.17
N LYS A 99 8.13 -11.11 -12.56
CA LYS A 99 8.74 -11.03 -13.89
C LYS A 99 7.71 -11.26 -15.01
N GLY A 100 7.68 -10.33 -15.96
CA GLY A 100 6.79 -10.39 -17.13
C GLY A 100 5.44 -9.70 -16.93
N LEU A 101 5.13 -9.23 -15.72
CA LEU A 101 3.99 -8.35 -15.47
C LEU A 101 4.36 -6.90 -15.77
N ASP A 102 3.45 -6.13 -16.36
CA ASP A 102 3.58 -4.67 -16.37
C ASP A 102 3.36 -4.10 -14.95
N ARG A 103 3.74 -2.84 -14.76
CA ARG A 103 3.68 -2.14 -13.48
C ARG A 103 2.32 -2.27 -12.78
N TYR A 104 1.21 -1.99 -13.47
CA TYR A 104 -0.10 -1.94 -12.81
C TYR A 104 -0.63 -3.34 -12.52
N ASN A 105 -0.32 -4.31 -13.38
CA ASN A 105 -0.60 -5.71 -13.09
C ASN A 105 0.23 -6.23 -11.91
N ALA A 106 1.51 -5.86 -11.79
CA ALA A 106 2.35 -6.25 -10.65
C ALA A 106 1.87 -5.61 -9.33
N ILE A 107 1.44 -4.35 -9.36
CA ILE A 107 0.81 -3.69 -8.21
C ILE A 107 -0.48 -4.43 -7.82
N LEU A 108 -1.35 -4.73 -8.80
CA LEU A 108 -2.60 -5.45 -8.56
C LEU A 108 -2.40 -6.86 -8.01
N VAL A 109 -1.34 -7.57 -8.41
CA VAL A 109 -1.01 -8.90 -7.85
C VAL A 109 -0.46 -8.80 -6.42
N THR A 110 0.22 -7.71 -6.07
CA THR A 110 0.76 -7.50 -4.71
C THR A 110 -0.33 -7.04 -3.72
N GLN A 111 -1.33 -6.32 -4.21
CA GLN A 111 -2.47 -5.78 -3.46
C GLN A 111 -3.44 -6.87 -2.99
#